data_AF-A0A1Y0D5T7-F1
#
_entry.id   AF-A0A1Y0D5T7-F1
#
_cell.length_a   1.000
_cell.length_b   1.000
_cell.length_c   1.000
_cell.angle_alpha   90.00
_cell.angle_beta   90.00
_cell.angle_gamma   90.00
#
_symmetry.space_group_name_H-M   'P 1'
#
loop_
_entity.id
_entity.type
_entity.pdbx_description
1 polymer ?
#
loop_
_entity_poly.entity_id
_entity_poly.type
_entity_poly.pdbx_seq_one_letter_code
_entity_poly.pdbx_strand_id
1 'polypeptide(L)'
;MYPPHNPDPYVLLWDEYKYRHDHIWQKLFQITIAVVVLGAVPYLKPEIGQVLGSWILIAPLLGSMLTLITLVLMHFELTLFAKIAAAHRQHQELQGLLNHSKHNYFRYMVMTYVSFLLLVSIANVLVIRWLWLDAVA
;
A
#
# COMPACT_ATOMS: atom_id res chain seq x y z
N MET A 1 27.13 -2.00 38.25
CA MET A 1 26.81 -0.82 37.43
C MET A 1 27.06 -1.22 35.99
N TYR A 2 26.01 -1.59 35.25
CA TYR A 2 26.15 -1.94 33.84
C TYR A 2 26.48 -0.66 33.06
N PRO A 3 27.45 -0.67 32.12
CA PRO A 3 27.68 0.49 31.28
C PRO A 3 26.38 0.78 30.49
N PRO A 4 26.03 2.06 30.25
CA PRO A 4 24.91 2.39 29.39
C PRO A 4 25.19 1.77 28.02
N HIS A 5 24.39 0.76 27.66
CA HIS A 5 24.44 0.17 26.33
C HIS A 5 23.88 1.22 25.38
N ASN A 6 24.75 2.07 24.85
CA ASN A 6 24.40 3.00 23.80
C ASN A 6 24.30 2.15 22.53
N PRO A 7 23.09 1.85 22.02
CA PRO A 7 22.96 1.00 20.84
C PRO A 7 23.72 1.65 19.70
N ASP A 8 24.48 0.84 18.97
CA ASP A 8 25.25 1.33 17.82
C ASP A 8 24.28 2.05 16.85
N PRO A 9 24.47 3.35 16.57
CA PRO A 9 23.57 4.10 15.71
C PRO A 9 23.41 3.48 14.31
N TYR A 10 24.39 2.70 13.84
CA TYR A 10 24.29 1.97 12.58
C TYR A 10 23.35 0.77 12.66
N VAL A 11 23.37 0.06 13.78
CA VAL A 11 22.45 -1.07 14.05
C VAL A 11 21.02 -0.53 14.16
N LEU A 12 20.83 0.57 14.88
CA LEU A 12 19.53 1.23 15.01
C LEU A 12 18.96 1.66 13.65
N LEU A 13 19.81 2.25 12.78
CA LEU A 13 19.39 2.68 11.44
C LEU A 13 19.01 1.50 10.54
N TRP A 14 19.73 0.39 10.65
CA TRP A 14 19.46 -0.83 9.90
C TRP A 14 18.17 -1.53 10.36
N ASP A 15 17.94 -1.59 11.66
CA ASP A 15 16.72 -2.16 12.23
C ASP A 15 15.50 -1.31 11.85
N GLU A 16 15.63 0.02 11.88
CA GLU A 16 14.59 0.94 11.40
C GLU A 16 14.30 0.76 9.91
N TYR A 17 15.34 0.58 9.08
CA TYR A 17 15.19 0.29 7.65
C TYR A 17 14.38 -0.99 7.42
N LYS A 18 14.75 -2.09 8.09
CA LYS A 18 14.03 -3.37 7.99
C LYS A 18 12.59 -3.25 8.45
N TYR A 19 12.38 -2.64 9.61
CA TYR A 19 11.07 -2.43 10.18
C TYR A 19 10.16 -1.71 9.19
N ARG A 20 10.61 -0.60 8.60
CA ARG A 20 9.81 0.16 7.63
C ARG A 20 9.54 -0.58 6.34
N HIS A 21 10.55 -1.30 5.83
CA HIS A 21 10.38 -2.12 4.64
C HIS A 21 9.29 -3.18 4.85
N ASP A 22 9.36 -3.92 5.95
CA ASP A 22 8.39 -4.96 6.28
C ASP A 22 7.00 -4.37 6.58
N HIS A 23 6.96 -3.22 7.25
CA HIS A 23 5.72 -2.49 7.50
C HIS A 23 5.03 -2.08 6.19
N ILE A 24 5.77 -1.54 5.23
CA ILE A 24 5.25 -1.16 3.91
C ILE A 24 4.65 -2.38 3.19
N TRP A 25 5.38 -3.50 3.15
CA TRP A 25 4.88 -4.74 2.54
C TRP A 25 3.62 -5.27 3.22
N GLN A 26 3.61 -5.29 4.56
CA GLN A 26 2.45 -5.74 5.32
C GLN A 26 1.21 -4.88 5.02
N LYS A 27 1.37 -3.55 4.98
CA LYS A 27 0.28 -2.62 4.63
C LYS A 27 -0.22 -2.84 3.21
N LEU A 28 0.69 -3.04 2.25
CA LEU A 28 0.31 -3.34 0.86
C LEU A 28 -0.57 -4.58 0.78
N PHE A 29 -0.16 -5.70 1.37
CA PHE A 29 -0.95 -6.93 1.32
C PHE A 29 -2.30 -6.78 2.03
N GLN A 30 -2.33 -6.16 3.21
CA GLN A 30 -3.57 -5.93 3.96
C GLN A 30 -4.58 -5.12 3.15
N ILE A 31 -4.14 -4.04 2.51
CA ILE A 31 -5.00 -3.18 1.71
C ILE A 31 -5.45 -3.89 0.43
N THR A 32 -4.56 -4.62 -0.25
CA THR A 32 -4.94 -5.41 -1.42
C THR A 32 -6.03 -6.41 -1.08
N ILE A 33 -5.88 -7.16 0.01
CA ILE A 33 -6.90 -8.12 0.45
C ILE A 33 -8.21 -7.40 0.77
N ALA A 34 -8.17 -6.29 1.51
CA ALA A 34 -9.36 -5.53 1.85
C ALA A 34 -10.11 -5.03 0.61
N VAL A 35 -9.40 -4.51 -0.39
CA VAL A 35 -9.96 -3.98 -1.63
C VAL A 35 -10.54 -5.09 -2.49
N VAL A 36 -9.83 -6.22 -2.61
CA VAL A 36 -10.33 -7.40 -3.34
C VAL A 36 -11.58 -7.95 -2.68
N VAL A 37 -11.60 -8.10 -1.35
CA VAL A 37 -12.77 -8.61 -0.62
C VAL A 37 -13.95 -7.67 -0.78
N LEU A 38 -13.78 -6.37 -0.52
CA LEU A 38 -14.83 -5.36 -0.67
C LEU A 38 -15.34 -5.25 -2.10
N GLY A 39 -14.43 -5.39 -3.08
CA GLY A 39 -14.77 -5.40 -4.49
C GLY A 39 -15.49 -6.67 -4.93
N ALA A 40 -15.21 -7.81 -4.28
CA ALA A 40 -15.82 -9.10 -4.59
C ALA A 40 -17.23 -9.27 -3.99
N VAL A 41 -17.57 -8.55 -2.91
CA VAL A 41 -18.87 -8.66 -2.20
C VAL A 41 -20.07 -8.74 -3.15
N PRO A 42 -20.20 -7.86 -4.17
CA PRO A 42 -21.39 -7.86 -5.03
C PRO A 42 -21.53 -9.12 -5.90
N TYR A 43 -20.43 -9.79 -6.19
CA TYR A 43 -20.41 -10.98 -7.04
C TYR A 43 -20.65 -12.27 -6.26
N LEU A 44 -20.37 -12.27 -4.95
CA LEU A 44 -20.50 -13.46 -4.11
C LEU A 44 -21.95 -13.78 -3.74
N LYS A 45 -22.83 -12.78 -3.72
CA LYS A 45 -24.22 -12.91 -3.27
C LYS A 45 -25.16 -12.06 -4.14
N PRO A 46 -25.48 -12.50 -5.37
CA PRO A 46 -26.37 -11.76 -6.26
C PRO A 46 -27.77 -11.54 -5.68
N GLU A 47 -28.27 -12.47 -4.85
CA GLU A 47 -29.56 -12.35 -4.15
C GLU A 47 -29.62 -11.12 -3.24
N ILE A 48 -28.49 -10.75 -2.62
CA ILE A 48 -28.38 -9.57 -1.75
C ILE A 48 -28.42 -8.28 -2.59
N GLY A 49 -27.93 -8.32 -3.82
CA GLY A 49 -27.94 -7.17 -4.73
C GLY A 49 -29.34 -6.72 -5.14
N GLN A 50 -30.30 -7.65 -5.27
CA GLN A 50 -31.69 -7.29 -5.54
C GLN A 50 -32.37 -6.59 -4.36
N VAL A 51 -31.99 -6.92 -3.12
CA VAL A 51 -32.58 -6.31 -1.91
C VAL A 51 -31.93 -4.96 -1.58
N LEU A 52 -30.61 -4.84 -1.76
CA LEU A 52 -29.89 -3.59 -1.49
C LEU A 52 -30.01 -2.57 -2.63
N GLY A 53 -30.29 -3.01 -3.85
CA GLY A 53 -30.32 -2.14 -5.03
C GLY A 53 -29.05 -1.31 -5.14
N SER A 54 -29.18 0.03 -5.17
CA SER A 54 -28.05 0.95 -5.28
C SER A 54 -27.08 0.91 -4.09
N TRP A 55 -27.49 0.42 -2.91
CA TRP A 55 -26.64 0.37 -1.71
C TRP A 55 -25.46 -0.61 -1.84
N ILE A 56 -25.52 -1.55 -2.79
CA ILE A 56 -24.43 -2.51 -3.06
C ILE A 56 -23.13 -1.83 -3.51
N LEU A 57 -23.22 -0.60 -4.05
CA LEU A 57 -22.08 0.20 -4.47
C LEU A 57 -21.23 0.72 -3.30
N ILE A 58 -21.74 0.71 -2.07
CA ILE A 58 -21.00 1.22 -0.92
C ILE A 58 -19.72 0.40 -0.67
N ALA A 59 -19.78 -0.92 -0.77
CA ALA A 59 -18.61 -1.78 -0.55
C ALA A 59 -17.44 -1.48 -1.53
N PRO A 60 -17.63 -1.49 -2.87
CA PRO A 60 -16.55 -1.15 -3.80
C PRO A 60 -16.16 0.34 -3.74
N LEU A 61 -17.07 1.25 -3.36
CA LEU A 61 -16.72 2.65 -3.09
C LEU A 61 -15.80 2.78 -1.88
N LEU A 62 -16.06 2.04 -0.80
CA LEU A 62 -15.18 1.99 0.37
C LEU A 62 -13.80 1.42 0.01
N GLY A 63 -13.74 0.39 -0.84
CA GLY A 63 -12.47 -0.11 -1.38
C GLY A 63 -11.70 0.95 -2.15
N SER A 64 -12.40 1.75 -2.97
CA SER A 64 -11.81 2.83 -3.74
C SER A 64 -11.32 3.99 -2.85
N MET A 65 -12.07 4.30 -1.80
CA MET A 65 -11.66 5.30 -0.81
C MET A 65 -10.42 4.82 -0.02
N LEU A 66 -10.39 3.54 0.37
CA LEU A 66 -9.27 2.96 1.11
C LEU A 66 -7.99 2.96 0.27
N THR A 67 -8.07 2.61 -1.02
CA THR A 67 -6.92 2.70 -1.95
C THR A 67 -6.43 4.13 -2.14
N LEU A 68 -7.34 5.10 -2.24
CA LEU A 68 -6.97 6.51 -2.35
C LEU A 68 -6.22 7.01 -1.10
N ILE A 69 -6.74 6.71 0.09
CA ILE A 69 -6.07 7.05 1.36
C ILE A 69 -4.70 6.36 1.43
N THR A 70 -4.63 5.09 1.02
CA THR A 70 -3.38 4.32 0.99
C THR A 70 -2.34 4.97 0.08
N LEU A 71 -2.75 5.47 -1.09
CA LEU A 71 -1.84 6.14 -2.02
C LEU A 71 -1.17 7.35 -1.37
N VAL A 72 -1.93 8.15 -0.63
CA VAL A 72 -1.43 9.32 0.10
C VAL A 72 -0.49 8.90 1.23
N LEU A 73 -0.92 7.96 2.10
CA LEU A 73 -0.11 7.50 3.22
C LEU A 73 1.19 6.84 2.76
N MET A 74 1.12 6.02 1.72
CA MET A 74 2.28 5.33 1.15
C MET A 74 3.29 6.30 0.54
N HIS A 75 2.82 7.41 -0.05
CA HIS A 75 3.71 8.46 -0.55
C HIS A 75 4.57 9.06 0.58
N PHE A 76 3.97 9.32 1.74
CA PHE A 76 4.70 9.84 2.90
C PHE A 76 5.65 8.82 3.50
N GLU A 77 5.20 7.58 3.72
CA GLU A 77 6.04 6.50 4.25
C GLU A 77 7.23 6.18 3.35
N LEU A 78 7.03 6.11 2.03
CA LEU A 78 8.12 5.89 1.09
C LEU A 78 9.11 7.05 1.02
N THR A 79 8.65 8.28 1.25
CA THR A 79 9.53 9.45 1.33
C THR A 79 10.41 9.39 2.56
N LEU A 80 9.85 8.98 3.71
CA LEU A 80 10.62 8.77 4.93
C LEU A 80 11.59 7.59 4.80
N PHE A 81 11.13 6.47 4.24
CA PHE A 81 11.96 5.31 3.94
C PHE A 81 13.13 5.65 3.02
N ALA A 82 12.91 6.46 1.97
CA ALA A 82 13.97 6.88 1.06
C ALA A 82 15.08 7.68 1.77
N LYS A 83 14.74 8.49 2.77
CA LYS A 83 15.73 9.22 3.57
C LYS A 83 16.58 8.27 4.43
N ILE A 84 15.93 7.30 5.09
CA ILE A 84 16.61 6.31 5.93
C ILE A 84 17.50 5.39 5.08
N ALA A 85 16.99 4.92 3.94
CA ALA A 85 17.75 4.13 2.99
C ALA A 85 18.96 4.89 2.43
N ALA A 86 18.82 6.18 2.13
CA ALA A 86 19.92 7.02 1.67
C ALA A 86 21.01 7.17 2.75
N ALA A 87 20.62 7.41 4.01
CA ALA A 87 21.55 7.49 5.13
C ALA A 87 22.32 6.16 5.31
N HIS A 88 21.63 5.02 5.21
CA HIS A 88 22.26 3.72 5.33
C HIS A 88 23.26 3.45 4.19
N ARG A 89 22.89 3.75 2.94
CA ARG A 89 23.78 3.61 1.78
C ARG A 89 25.00 4.51 1.88
N GLN A 90 24.84 5.75 2.34
CA GLN A 90 25.94 6.68 2.55
C GLN A 90 26.96 6.10 3.55
N HIS A 91 26.50 5.47 4.62
CA HIS A 91 27.41 4.79 5.56
C HIS A 91 28.14 3.61 4.93
N GLN A 92 27.47 2.81 4.08
CA GLN A 92 28.11 1.70 3.37
C GLN A 92 29.12 2.16 2.31
N GLU A 93 28.84 3.27 1.63
CA GLU A 93 29.76 3.90 0.67
C GLU A 93 31.00 4.46 1.39
N LEU A 94 30.83 5.11 2.54
CA LEU A 94 31.93 5.60 3.39
C LEU A 94 32.82 4.45 3.88
N GLN A 95 32.26 3.26 4.10
CA GLN A 95 32.99 2.05 4.48
C GLN A 95 33.60 1.31 3.27
N GLY A 96 33.39 1.79 2.05
CA GLY A 96 33.92 1.19 0.82
C GLY A 96 33.32 -0.18 0.48
N LEU A 97 32.20 -0.55 1.12
CA LEU A 97 31.65 -1.90 1.01
C LEU A 97 30.91 -2.13 -0.30
N LEU A 98 30.11 -1.16 -0.75
CA LEU A 98 29.20 -1.31 -1.88
C LEU A 98 28.95 0.02 -2.59
N ASN A 99 28.97 0.00 -3.93
CA ASN A 99 28.59 1.14 -4.77
C ASN A 99 27.11 1.01 -5.15
N HIS A 100 26.26 1.87 -4.58
CA HIS A 100 24.82 1.76 -4.74
C HIS A 100 24.32 2.57 -5.93
N SER A 101 23.40 2.01 -6.71
CA SER A 101 22.64 2.79 -7.69
C SER A 101 21.75 3.80 -6.96
N LYS A 102 21.82 5.08 -7.36
CA LYS A 102 21.00 6.18 -6.81
C LYS A 102 19.50 6.00 -7.06
N HIS A 103 19.08 5.05 -7.90
CA HIS A 103 17.68 4.91 -8.28
C HIS A 103 16.83 4.27 -7.16
N ASN A 104 15.78 4.98 -6.75
CA ASN A 104 14.80 4.52 -5.75
C ASN A 104 13.75 3.60 -6.37
N TYR A 105 14.18 2.47 -6.95
CA TYR A 105 13.32 1.52 -7.65
C TYR A 105 12.15 1.02 -6.78
N PHE A 106 12.41 0.78 -5.49
CA PHE A 106 11.40 0.34 -4.53
C PHE A 106 10.22 1.32 -4.43
N ARG A 107 10.50 2.63 -4.31
CA ARG A 107 9.44 3.66 -4.25
C ARG A 107 8.60 3.65 -5.51
N TYR A 108 9.24 3.58 -6.67
CA TYR A 108 8.52 3.56 -7.95
C TYR A 108 7.63 2.32 -8.08
N MET A 109 8.15 1.15 -7.72
CA MET A 109 7.41 -0.11 -7.76
C MET A 109 6.17 -0.06 -6.86
N VAL A 110 6.32 0.38 -5.61
CA VAL A 110 5.20 0.46 -4.66
C VAL A 110 4.16 1.50 -5.09
N MET A 111 4.58 2.69 -5.54
CA MET A 111 3.64 3.72 -6.02
C MET A 111 2.87 3.26 -7.26
N THR A 112 3.55 2.59 -8.19
CA THR A 112 2.92 2.03 -9.40
C THR A 112 1.88 0.98 -9.01
N TYR A 113 2.22 0.10 -8.08
CA TYR A 113 1.31 -0.92 -7.58
C TYR A 113 0.04 -0.34 -6.94
N VAL A 114 0.19 0.63 -6.02
CA VAL A 114 -0.98 1.25 -5.34
C VAL A 114 -1.82 2.05 -6.33
N SER A 115 -1.19 2.73 -7.29
CA SER A 115 -1.91 3.44 -8.36
C SER A 115 -2.71 2.48 -9.23
N PHE A 116 -2.12 1.33 -9.59
CA PHE A 116 -2.82 0.28 -10.33
C PHE A 116 -4.00 -0.29 -9.52
N LEU A 117 -3.82 -0.54 -8.22
CA LEU A 117 -4.88 -1.02 -7.35
C LEU A 117 -6.06 -0.02 -7.27
N LEU A 118 -5.78 1.28 -7.22
CA LEU A 118 -6.80 2.33 -7.28
C LEU A 118 -7.55 2.29 -8.62
N LEU A 119 -6.85 2.19 -9.75
CA LEU A 119 -7.49 2.10 -11.07
C LEU A 119 -8.41 0.88 -11.17
N VAL A 120 -7.95 -0.29 -10.70
CA VAL A 120 -8.76 -1.52 -10.67
C VAL A 120 -9.98 -1.35 -9.77
N SER A 121 -9.83 -0.69 -8.61
CA SER A 121 -10.95 -0.42 -7.70
C SER A 121 -12.01 0.48 -8.33
N ILE A 122 -11.59 1.56 -9.01
CA ILE A 122 -12.50 2.47 -9.73
C ILE A 122 -13.19 1.72 -10.87
N ALA A 123 -12.45 0.94 -11.67
CA ALA A 123 -13.02 0.13 -12.73
C ALA A 123 -14.06 -0.86 -12.18
N ASN A 124 -13.81 -1.48 -11.03
CA ASN A 124 -14.77 -2.37 -10.39
C ASN A 124 -16.07 -1.65 -10.00
N VAL A 125 -15.99 -0.43 -9.45
CA VAL A 125 -17.19 0.40 -9.17
C VAL A 125 -17.99 0.66 -10.44
N LEU A 126 -17.31 1.00 -11.55
CA LEU A 126 -17.95 1.24 -12.84
C LEU A 126 -18.63 -0.02 -13.41
N VAL A 127 -17.95 -1.16 -13.33
CA VAL A 127 -18.49 -2.46 -13.78
C VAL A 127 -19.74 -2.83 -12.99
N ILE A 128 -19.71 -2.70 -11.66
CA ILE A 128 -20.87 -3.00 -10.81
C ILE A 128 -22.02 -2.03 -11.12
N ARG A 129 -21.70 -0.74 -11.32
CA ARG A 129 -22.69 0.26 -11.72
C ARG A 129 -23.36 -0.13 -13.02
N TRP A 130 -22.63 -0.48 -14.06
CA TRP A 130 -23.21 -0.88 -15.35
C TRP A 130 -24.01 -2.17 -15.25
N LEU A 131 -23.44 -3.22 -14.62
CA LEU A 131 -24.12 -4.52 -14.50
C LEU A 131 -25.43 -4.45 -13.71
N TRP A 132 -25.49 -3.62 -12.66
CA TRP A 132 -26.64 -3.61 -11.74
C TRP A 132 -27.62 -2.47 -11.98
N LEU A 133 -27.17 -1.26 -12.33
CA LEU A 133 -28.10 -0.15 -12.57
C LEU A 133 -28.78 -0.24 -13.93
N ASP A 134 -28.11 -0.77 -14.97
CA ASP A 134 -28.75 -1.00 -16.27
C ASP A 134 -29.67 -2.24 -16.26
N ALA A 135 -29.50 -3.15 -15.29
CA ALA A 135 -30.38 -4.31 -15.11
C ALA A 135 -31.65 -4.02 -14.30
N VAL A 136 -31.70 -2.89 -13.58
CA VAL A 136 -32.84 -2.46 -12.74
C VAL A 136 -33.69 -1.37 -13.43
N ALA A 137 -33.17 -0.73 -14.48
CA ALA A 137 -33.88 0.23 -15.34
C ALA A 137 -34.69 -0.47 -16.44
#